data_AF-A0A3D5D2N2-F1
#
_entry.id   AF-A0A3D5D2N2-F1
#
_cell.length_a   1.000
_cell.length_b   1.000
_cell.length_c   1.000
_cell.angle_alpha   90.00
_cell.angle_beta   90.00
_cell.angle_gamma   90.00
#
_symmetry.space_group_name_H-M   'P 1'
#
loop_
_entity.id
_entity.type
_entity.pdbx_description
1 polymer ?
#
loop_
_entity_poly.entity_id
_entity_poly.type
_entity_poly.pdbx_seq_one_letter_code
_entity_poly.pdbx_strand_id
1 'polypeptide(L)'
;MHMLAGLFACATLLAAAESAHFITQKITFTNTTEAPTGTQWEWDFGDGAKSNEKEPTHAYTKPGDFKVILTVKAPNVAPIVSAPIAVTVQDVQPRLDLPNGEIFVGQEVALANPAFSADAGLEYEWTLGKAEPIKAHAPKHRFLTSGSQPVKLTVNIPNGESRSVEGMLNILPIEVSAELVTAPEEIKLGKEVEF
;
A
#
# COMPACT_ATOMS: atom_id res chain seq x y z
N MET A 1 51.53 25.91 -16.45
CA MET A 1 50.78 24.64 -16.41
C MET A 1 49.99 24.66 -15.11
N HIS A 2 48.67 24.79 -15.20
CA HIS A 2 47.79 25.13 -14.06
C HIS A 2 47.81 24.04 -12.97
N MET A 3 47.56 24.50 -11.75
CA MET A 3 47.71 23.84 -10.45
C MET A 3 47.11 22.43 -10.36
N LEU A 4 47.80 21.61 -9.56
CA LEU A 4 47.38 20.31 -9.05
C LEU A 4 45.91 20.31 -8.59
N ALA A 5 45.11 19.46 -9.20
CA ALA A 5 43.77 19.09 -8.78
C ALA A 5 43.85 18.37 -7.42
N GLY A 6 43.72 19.13 -6.34
CA GLY A 6 43.40 18.60 -5.01
C GLY A 6 41.90 18.34 -4.89
N LEU A 7 41.35 17.44 -5.69
CA LEU A 7 40.01 16.91 -5.46
C LEU A 7 40.18 15.63 -4.66
N PHE A 8 40.17 15.75 -3.34
CA PHE A 8 39.91 14.59 -2.49
C PHE A 8 38.50 14.13 -2.85
N ALA A 9 38.40 13.06 -3.64
CA ALA A 9 37.14 12.41 -3.93
C ALA A 9 36.61 11.81 -2.61
N CYS A 10 35.89 12.62 -1.83
CA CYS A 10 35.01 12.08 -0.83
C CYS A 10 33.85 11.45 -1.61
N ALA A 11 33.69 10.13 -1.53
CA ALA A 11 32.53 9.47 -2.10
C ALA A 11 31.30 9.92 -1.32
N THR A 12 30.69 11.02 -1.75
CA THR A 12 29.42 11.49 -1.22
C THR A 12 28.32 10.67 -1.88
N LEU A 13 27.59 9.95 -1.03
CA LEU A 13 26.41 9.21 -1.43
C LEU A 13 25.20 9.98 -0.89
N LEU A 14 24.24 10.26 -1.76
CA LEU A 14 22.92 10.72 -1.35
C LEU A 14 21.92 9.69 -1.87
N ALA A 15 21.47 8.80 -0.98
CA ALA A 15 20.23 8.08 -1.22
C ALA A 15 19.07 8.96 -0.70
N ALA A 16 17.83 8.61 -1.06
CA ALA A 16 16.62 9.12 -0.44
C ALA A 16 16.53 8.68 1.03
N ALA A 17 17.47 9.12 1.87
CA ALA A 17 17.70 8.65 3.24
C ALA A 17 16.62 9.12 4.25
N GLU A 18 15.49 9.64 3.78
CA GLU A 18 14.53 10.34 4.64
C GLU A 18 13.11 9.74 4.67
N SER A 19 12.83 8.64 3.95
CA SER A 19 11.55 7.93 4.09
C SER A 19 11.74 6.44 4.32
N ALA A 20 10.89 5.85 5.16
CA ALA A 20 10.75 4.40 5.25
C ALA A 20 10.44 3.83 3.85
N HIS A 21 11.09 2.73 3.50
CA HIS A 21 10.86 2.01 2.25
C HIS A 21 10.06 0.74 2.51
N PHE A 22 9.46 0.17 1.46
CA PHE A 22 8.70 -1.07 1.57
C PHE A 22 9.38 -2.21 0.83
N ILE A 23 9.13 -3.44 1.26
CA ILE A 23 9.59 -4.61 0.50
C ILE A 23 9.11 -4.52 -0.94
N THR A 24 9.93 -5.00 -1.87
CA THR A 24 9.73 -4.95 -3.33
C THR A 24 9.74 -3.55 -3.96
N GLN A 25 9.77 -2.47 -3.16
CA GLN A 25 9.93 -1.13 -3.68
C GLN A 25 11.30 -0.96 -4.33
N LYS A 26 11.30 -0.52 -5.60
CA LYS A 26 12.52 -0.19 -6.32
C LYS A 26 13.06 1.17 -5.86
N ILE A 27 14.26 1.15 -5.30
CA ILE A 27 14.99 2.32 -4.80
C ILE A 27 16.13 2.63 -5.78
N THR A 28 16.22 3.88 -6.23
CA THR A 28 17.32 4.37 -7.06
C THR A 28 18.40 5.01 -6.19
N PHE A 29 19.65 4.61 -6.39
CA PHE A 29 20.80 5.16 -5.65
C PHE A 29 21.57 6.12 -6.55
N THR A 30 21.70 7.36 -6.09
CA THR A 30 22.40 8.42 -6.83
C THR A 30 23.84 8.53 -6.35
N ASN A 31 24.78 8.42 -7.27
CA ASN A 31 26.21 8.58 -7.00
C ASN A 31 26.71 9.93 -7.52
N THR A 32 27.06 10.83 -6.61
CA THR A 32 27.58 12.18 -6.93
C THR A 32 29.10 12.24 -7.03
N THR A 33 29.80 11.10 -7.02
CA THR A 33 31.27 11.07 -7.10
C THR A 33 31.75 11.53 -8.47
N GLU A 34 32.59 12.57 -8.49
CA GLU A 34 33.38 12.92 -9.67
C GLU A 34 34.62 12.02 -9.74
N ALA A 35 34.78 11.27 -10.83
CA ALA A 35 35.86 10.31 -10.99
C ALA A 35 36.36 10.24 -12.45
N PRO A 36 37.64 9.92 -12.69
CA PRO A 36 38.20 9.83 -14.03
C PRO A 36 37.60 8.68 -14.85
N THR A 37 37.79 8.71 -16.16
CA THR A 37 37.42 7.60 -17.05
C THR A 37 38.11 6.30 -16.63
N GLY A 38 37.38 5.18 -16.72
CA GLY A 38 37.86 3.87 -16.28
C GLY A 38 37.64 3.60 -14.79
N THR A 39 36.94 4.49 -14.07
CA THR A 39 36.49 4.23 -12.70
C THR A 39 35.43 3.15 -12.66
N GLN A 40 35.58 2.21 -11.73
CA GLN A 40 34.61 1.16 -11.42
C GLN A 40 33.86 1.49 -10.13
N TRP A 41 32.59 1.09 -10.10
CA TRP A 41 31.68 1.25 -8.97
C TRP A 41 31.35 -0.14 -8.45
N GLU A 42 31.34 -0.31 -7.13
CA GLU A 42 30.92 -1.55 -6.48
C GLU A 42 29.98 -1.19 -5.33
N TRP A 43 28.72 -1.58 -5.47
CA TRP A 43 27.70 -1.40 -4.46
C TRP A 43 27.52 -2.68 -3.66
N ASP A 44 27.40 -2.53 -2.35
CA ASP A 44 26.90 -3.55 -1.44
C ASP A 44 25.63 -3.01 -0.79
N PHE A 45 24.50 -3.69 -1.00
CA PHE A 45 23.21 -3.25 -0.47
C PHE A 45 22.96 -3.76 0.96
N GLY A 46 23.86 -4.58 1.53
CA GLY A 46 23.74 -5.09 2.89
C GLY A 46 22.76 -6.26 3.05
N ASP A 47 22.08 -6.67 2.00
CA ASP A 47 21.22 -7.87 1.94
C ASP A 47 21.89 -9.06 1.20
N GLY A 48 23.15 -8.88 0.78
CA GLY A 48 23.93 -9.84 0.00
C GLY A 48 23.92 -9.57 -1.51
N ALA A 49 23.06 -8.68 -2.00
CA ALA A 49 23.09 -8.24 -3.39
C ALA A 49 24.15 -7.16 -3.62
N LYS A 50 24.66 -7.10 -4.86
CA LYS A 50 25.69 -6.14 -5.29
C LYS A 50 25.40 -5.61 -6.69
N SER A 51 25.99 -4.47 -7.03
CA SER A 51 25.92 -3.91 -8.39
C SER A 51 27.22 -3.20 -8.77
N ASN A 52 27.51 -3.15 -10.08
CA ASN A 52 28.63 -2.39 -10.63
C ASN A 52 28.20 -1.17 -11.46
N GLU A 53 26.90 -0.88 -11.48
CA GLU A 53 26.36 0.28 -12.18
C GLU A 53 26.73 1.57 -11.45
N LYS A 54 26.88 2.68 -12.20
CA LYS A 54 27.16 3.99 -11.57
C LYS A 54 25.99 4.44 -10.69
N GLU A 55 24.77 4.23 -11.17
CA GLU A 55 23.50 4.61 -10.52
C GLU A 55 22.57 3.40 -10.54
N PRO A 56 22.73 2.46 -9.60
CA PRO A 56 21.95 1.24 -9.60
C PRO A 56 20.55 1.49 -9.06
N THR A 57 19.69 0.53 -9.34
CA THR A 57 18.40 0.37 -8.67
C THR A 57 18.38 -0.95 -7.92
N HIS A 58 17.77 -0.97 -6.73
CA HIS A 58 17.68 -2.17 -5.90
C HIS A 58 16.32 -2.28 -5.23
N ALA A 59 15.85 -3.50 -4.98
CA ALA A 59 14.61 -3.77 -4.28
C ALA A 59 14.83 -4.86 -3.23
N TYR A 60 14.51 -4.57 -1.98
CA TYR A 60 14.66 -5.50 -0.86
C TYR A 60 13.46 -6.43 -0.77
N THR A 61 13.72 -7.72 -0.54
CA THR A 61 12.65 -8.75 -0.45
C THR A 61 12.24 -9.07 0.98
N LYS A 62 12.96 -8.52 1.97
CA LYS A 62 12.72 -8.75 3.40
C LYS A 62 12.73 -7.41 4.15
N PRO A 63 11.90 -7.26 5.18
CA PRO A 63 11.99 -6.10 6.06
C PRO A 63 13.28 -6.14 6.88
N GLY A 64 13.77 -4.97 7.27
CA GLY A 64 14.98 -4.83 8.07
C GLY A 64 15.71 -3.51 7.82
N ASP A 65 16.79 -3.31 8.58
CA ASP A 65 17.70 -2.19 8.41
C ASP A 65 18.95 -2.65 7.65
N PHE A 66 19.19 -2.02 6.51
CA PHE A 66 20.30 -2.33 5.62
C PHE A 66 21.30 -1.19 5.59
N LYS A 67 22.58 -1.53 5.41
CA LYS A 67 23.67 -0.56 5.26
C LYS A 67 24.20 -0.64 3.85
N VAL A 68 23.88 0.38 3.05
CA VAL A 68 24.35 0.48 1.67
C VAL A 68 25.73 1.13 1.65
N ILE A 69 26.67 0.51 0.96
CA ILE A 69 28.06 0.96 0.86
C ILE A 69 28.44 1.02 -0.62
N LEU A 70 29.04 2.15 -1.03
CA LEU A 70 29.66 2.32 -2.34
C LEU A 70 31.18 2.24 -2.19
N THR A 71 31.82 1.37 -2.98
CA THR A 71 33.27 1.35 -3.18
C THR A 71 33.60 1.84 -4.58
N VAL A 72 34.48 2.83 -4.67
CA VAL A 72 34.93 3.46 -5.91
C VAL A 72 36.37 3.04 -6.18
N LYS A 73 36.63 2.48 -7.37
CA LYS A 73 37.97 2.05 -7.79
C LYS A 73 38.39 2.82 -9.04
N ALA A 74 39.17 3.86 -8.85
CA ALA A 74 39.73 4.67 -9.93
C ALA A 74 41.17 4.24 -10.28
N PRO A 75 41.61 4.40 -11.54
CA PRO A 75 42.99 4.06 -11.93
C PRO A 75 44.03 4.82 -11.10
N ASN A 76 45.05 4.12 -10.61
CA ASN A 76 46.14 4.68 -9.79
C ASN A 76 45.71 5.33 -8.46
N VAL A 77 44.49 5.05 -8.00
CA VAL A 77 43.97 5.52 -6.71
C VAL A 77 43.59 4.31 -5.87
N ALA A 78 43.89 4.34 -4.57
CA ALA A 78 43.41 3.32 -3.64
C ALA A 78 41.87 3.30 -3.61
N PRO A 79 41.21 2.15 -3.42
CA PRO A 79 39.75 2.09 -3.33
C PRO A 79 39.21 3.04 -2.26
N ILE A 80 38.20 3.82 -2.63
CA ILE A 80 37.52 4.78 -1.74
C ILE A 80 36.19 4.16 -1.34
N VAL A 81 35.93 4.06 -0.04
CA VAL A 81 34.70 3.50 0.50
C VAL A 81 33.86 4.62 1.11
N SER A 82 32.57 4.69 0.77
CA SER A 82 31.65 5.67 1.32
C SER A 82 31.36 5.43 2.80
N ALA A 83 30.85 6.44 3.50
CA ALA A 83 30.10 6.18 4.72
C ALA A 83 28.85 5.31 4.39
N PRO A 84 28.43 4.41 5.29
CA PRO A 84 27.24 3.61 5.07
C PRO A 84 25.99 4.49 5.12
N ILE A 85 25.05 4.25 4.20
CA ILE A 85 23.71 4.80 4.27
C ILE A 85 22.76 3.76 4.85
N ALA A 86 21.99 4.16 5.85
CA ALA A 86 20.93 3.33 6.41
C ALA A 86 19.70 3.35 5.48
N VAL A 87 19.17 2.17 5.19
CA VAL A 87 17.92 1.97 4.48
C VAL A 87 17.04 1.07 5.34
N THR A 88 15.92 1.63 5.83
CA THR A 88 14.92 0.87 6.60
C THR A 88 13.81 0.41 5.67
N VAL A 89 13.58 -0.89 5.64
CA VAL A 89 12.57 -1.55 4.82
C VAL A 89 11.52 -2.18 5.72
N GLN A 90 10.26 -1.87 5.46
CA GLN A 90 9.11 -2.40 6.19
C GLN A 90 8.28 -3.31 5.29
N ASP A 91 7.58 -4.25 5.92
CA ASP A 91 6.58 -5.06 5.23
C ASP A 91 5.24 -4.31 5.24
N VAL A 92 4.52 -4.37 4.13
CA VAL A 92 3.16 -3.84 4.03
C VAL A 92 2.21 -5.00 4.30
N GLN A 93 1.50 -4.92 5.42
CA GLN A 93 0.52 -5.92 5.83
C GLN A 93 -0.88 -5.31 5.86
N PRO A 94 -1.61 -5.31 4.72
CA PRO A 94 -2.98 -4.82 4.69
C PRO A 94 -3.84 -5.61 5.66
N ARG A 95 -4.63 -4.91 6.48
CA ARG A 95 -5.59 -5.53 7.38
C ARG A 95 -6.98 -5.02 7.05
N LEU A 96 -7.93 -5.94 6.95
CA LEU A 96 -9.34 -5.59 6.92
C LEU A 96 -9.89 -5.57 8.33
N ASP A 97 -10.50 -4.43 8.68
CA ASP A 97 -11.37 -4.33 9.85
C ASP A 97 -12.79 -4.10 9.35
N LEU A 98 -13.46 -5.24 9.15
CA LEU A 98 -14.84 -5.30 8.72
C LEU A 98 -15.74 -5.17 9.96
N PRO A 99 -16.88 -4.45 9.89
CA PRO A 99 -17.76 -4.30 11.04
C PRO A 99 -18.20 -5.65 11.59
N ASN A 100 -18.07 -5.81 12.90
CA ASN A 100 -18.60 -6.95 13.62
C ASN A 100 -20.09 -6.70 13.91
N GLY A 101 -20.98 -7.40 13.20
CA GLY A 101 -22.42 -7.31 13.44
C GLY A 101 -23.25 -7.60 12.19
N GLU A 102 -24.56 -7.57 12.37
CA GLU A 102 -25.52 -7.64 11.27
C GLU A 102 -25.48 -6.33 10.49
N ILE A 103 -25.23 -6.43 9.19
CA ILE A 103 -25.26 -5.30 8.26
C ILE A 103 -26.48 -5.52 7.37
N PHE A 104 -27.35 -4.53 7.29
CA PHE A 104 -28.54 -4.61 6.44
C PHE A 104 -28.34 -3.88 5.11
N VAL A 105 -29.09 -4.29 4.09
CA VAL A 105 -29.17 -3.58 2.80
C VAL A 105 -29.47 -2.09 3.03
N GLY A 106 -28.75 -1.21 2.34
CA GLY A 106 -28.92 0.25 2.41
C GLY A 106 -28.17 0.93 3.57
N GLN A 107 -27.62 0.15 4.51
CA GLN A 107 -26.78 0.65 5.59
C GLN A 107 -25.43 1.14 5.05
N GLU A 108 -24.96 2.27 5.60
CA GLU A 108 -23.62 2.79 5.32
C GLU A 108 -22.60 2.10 6.22
N VAL A 109 -21.58 1.51 5.60
CA VAL A 109 -20.51 0.76 6.25
C VAL A 109 -19.21 1.51 6.05
N ALA A 110 -18.48 1.77 7.14
CA ALA A 110 -17.11 2.25 7.08
C ALA A 110 -16.16 1.07 6.88
N LEU A 111 -15.25 1.20 5.91
CA LEU A 111 -14.20 0.24 5.66
C LEU A 111 -12.89 0.82 6.19
N ALA A 112 -12.18 0.04 7.01
CA ALA A 112 -10.99 0.50 7.70
C ALA A 112 -9.80 -0.45 7.50
N ASN A 113 -8.63 0.16 7.41
CA ASN A 113 -7.33 -0.51 7.47
C ASN A 113 -6.59 -0.06 8.74
N PRO A 114 -6.88 -0.65 9.93
CA PRO A 114 -6.29 -0.20 11.19
C PRO A 114 -4.83 -0.61 11.37
N ALA A 115 -4.31 -1.52 10.53
CA ALA A 115 -2.90 -1.89 10.54
C ALA A 115 -2.13 -1.10 9.48
N PHE A 116 -1.96 0.20 9.70
CA PHE A 116 -0.73 0.89 9.31
C PHE A 116 -0.69 2.29 9.91
N SER A 117 0.31 2.55 10.75
CA SER A 117 0.55 3.90 11.26
C SER A 117 1.24 4.72 10.17
N ALA A 118 0.47 5.57 9.49
CA ALA A 118 0.93 6.74 8.75
C ALA A 118 2.04 6.52 7.72
N ASP A 119 1.67 6.06 6.52
CA ASP A 119 2.60 6.01 5.38
C ASP A 119 2.38 7.15 4.40
N ALA A 120 3.36 8.05 4.36
CA ALA A 120 3.50 8.99 3.27
C ALA A 120 3.81 8.19 1.98
N GLY A 121 2.86 8.13 1.04
CA GLY A 121 3.10 7.69 -0.33
C GLY A 121 2.47 6.37 -0.76
N LEU A 122 1.82 5.60 0.12
CA LEU A 122 1.02 4.44 -0.31
C LEU A 122 -0.35 4.87 -0.88
N GLU A 123 -0.84 4.13 -1.87
CA GLU A 123 -2.19 4.32 -2.42
C GLU A 123 -3.09 3.13 -2.07
N TYR A 124 -4.38 3.40 -1.84
CA TYR A 124 -5.36 2.42 -1.38
C TYR A 124 -6.47 2.24 -2.41
N GLU A 125 -6.81 0.99 -2.69
CA GLU A 125 -7.89 0.62 -3.59
C GLU A 125 -8.76 -0.47 -2.95
N TRP A 126 -10.06 -0.23 -2.89
CA TRP A 126 -11.05 -1.14 -2.33
C TRP A 126 -11.93 -1.71 -3.43
N THR A 127 -11.94 -3.03 -3.61
CA THR A 127 -12.83 -3.72 -4.54
C THR A 127 -13.96 -4.39 -3.77
N LEU A 128 -15.21 -4.08 -4.14
CA LEU A 128 -16.41 -4.58 -3.47
C LEU A 128 -17.23 -5.41 -4.47
N GLY A 129 -17.09 -6.73 -4.45
CA GLY A 129 -17.77 -7.61 -5.41
C GLY A 129 -17.44 -7.27 -6.87
N LYS A 130 -18.49 -6.92 -7.65
CA LYS A 130 -18.38 -6.52 -9.06
C LYS A 130 -18.43 -4.99 -9.26
N ALA A 131 -18.43 -4.20 -8.18
CA ALA A 131 -18.48 -2.75 -8.28
C ALA A 131 -17.13 -2.18 -8.76
N GLU A 132 -17.16 -0.94 -9.25
CA GLU A 132 -15.94 -0.19 -9.56
C GLU A 132 -15.07 -0.01 -8.29
N PRO A 133 -13.73 -0.11 -8.41
CA PRO A 133 -12.85 0.07 -7.27
C PRO A 133 -12.93 1.48 -6.68
N ILE A 134 -12.83 1.58 -5.36
CA ILE A 134 -12.86 2.84 -4.61
C ILE A 134 -11.43 3.19 -4.19
N LYS A 135 -10.92 4.32 -4.68
CA LYS A 135 -9.60 4.83 -4.32
C LYS A 135 -9.69 5.80 -3.15
N ALA A 136 -9.54 5.29 -1.94
CA ALA A 136 -9.62 6.07 -0.72
C ALA A 136 -8.92 5.32 0.43
N HIS A 137 -8.36 6.06 1.39
CA HIS A 137 -7.71 5.47 2.56
C HIS A 137 -8.71 4.73 3.47
N ALA A 138 -9.86 5.35 3.75
CA ALA A 138 -10.92 4.79 4.60
C ALA A 138 -12.29 5.17 4.02
N PRO A 139 -12.77 4.48 2.97
CA PRO A 139 -14.05 4.81 2.35
C PRO A 139 -15.23 4.37 3.23
N LYS A 140 -16.37 4.99 2.96
CA LYS A 140 -17.67 4.50 3.38
C LYS A 140 -18.43 4.02 2.15
N HIS A 141 -19.22 2.96 2.30
CA HIS A 141 -19.99 2.37 1.19
C HIS A 141 -21.37 1.89 1.65
N ARG A 142 -22.36 1.89 0.75
CA ARG A 142 -23.71 1.36 0.98
C ARG A 142 -23.97 0.17 0.07
N PHE A 143 -24.21 -0.99 0.65
CA PHE A 143 -24.55 -2.20 -0.10
C PHE A 143 -26.04 -2.25 -0.41
N LEU A 144 -26.40 -2.31 -1.69
CA LEU A 144 -27.80 -2.29 -2.16
C LEU A 144 -28.40 -3.68 -2.37
N THR A 145 -27.60 -4.73 -2.22
CA THR A 145 -28.02 -6.12 -2.36
C THR A 145 -27.60 -6.92 -1.13
N SER A 146 -28.45 -7.87 -0.73
CA SER A 146 -28.14 -8.83 0.33
C SER A 146 -27.24 -9.96 -0.19
N GLY A 147 -26.65 -10.71 0.74
CA GLY A 147 -25.77 -11.84 0.49
C GLY A 147 -24.32 -11.60 0.92
N SER A 148 -23.47 -12.59 0.66
CA SER A 148 -22.04 -12.52 0.94
C SER A 148 -21.33 -11.67 -0.11
N GLN A 149 -20.79 -10.53 0.31
CA GLN A 149 -20.05 -9.59 -0.52
C GLN A 149 -18.55 -9.71 -0.22
N PRO A 150 -17.71 -10.08 -1.21
CA PRO A 150 -16.27 -10.04 -1.03
C PRO A 150 -15.78 -8.59 -0.99
N VAL A 151 -14.93 -8.30 -0.02
CA VAL A 151 -14.26 -7.01 0.18
C VAL A 151 -12.77 -7.25 0.08
N LYS A 152 -12.15 -6.68 -0.94
CA LYS A 152 -10.70 -6.74 -1.14
C LYS A 152 -10.10 -5.35 -0.92
N LEU A 153 -9.12 -5.26 -0.04
CA LEU A 153 -8.26 -4.09 0.10
C LEU A 153 -6.95 -4.38 -0.62
N THR A 154 -6.57 -3.50 -1.55
CA THR A 154 -5.28 -3.50 -2.23
C THR A 154 -4.52 -2.24 -1.83
N VAL A 155 -3.31 -2.41 -1.33
CA VAL A 155 -2.37 -1.34 -0.99
C VAL A 155 -1.28 -1.34 -2.06
N ASN A 156 -1.20 -0.26 -2.82
CA ASN A 156 -0.23 -0.09 -3.91
C ASN A 156 1.04 0.56 -3.37
N ILE A 157 2.15 -0.13 -3.59
CA ILE A 157 3.49 0.32 -3.21
C ILE A 157 4.11 1.04 -4.42
N PRO A 158 4.50 2.32 -4.32
CA PRO A 158 5.11 3.05 -5.42
C PRO A 158 6.37 2.33 -5.92
N ASN A 159 6.42 2.04 -7.23
CA ASN A 159 7.51 1.28 -7.86
C ASN A 159 7.80 -0.08 -7.19
N GLY A 160 6.80 -0.69 -6.59
CA GLY A 160 6.89 -2.01 -5.97
C GLY A 160 5.66 -2.86 -6.27
N GLU A 161 5.59 -4.03 -5.64
CA GLU A 161 4.45 -4.92 -5.76
C GLU A 161 3.37 -4.54 -4.75
N SER A 162 2.13 -4.44 -5.21
CA SER A 162 0.99 -4.24 -4.31
C SER A 162 0.83 -5.41 -3.34
N ARG A 163 0.21 -5.13 -2.19
CA ARG A 163 -0.24 -6.14 -1.24
C ARG A 163 -1.75 -6.09 -1.17
N SER A 164 -2.38 -7.24 -0.97
CA SER A 164 -3.83 -7.28 -0.84
C SER A 164 -4.29 -8.27 0.19
N VAL A 165 -5.45 -7.98 0.76
CA VAL A 165 -6.17 -8.84 1.70
C VAL A 165 -7.64 -8.85 1.29
N GLU A 166 -8.31 -9.97 1.51
CA GLU A 166 -9.71 -10.15 1.17
C GLU A 166 -10.47 -10.73 2.35
N GLY A 167 -11.72 -10.28 2.51
CA GLY A 167 -12.66 -10.75 3.51
C GLY A 167 -14.07 -10.76 2.96
N MET A 168 -15.01 -11.31 3.73
CA MET A 168 -16.42 -11.37 3.34
C MET A 168 -17.25 -10.52 4.30
N LEU A 169 -18.16 -9.73 3.75
CA LEU A 169 -19.25 -9.11 4.48
C LEU A 169 -20.55 -9.84 4.19
N ASN A 170 -21.28 -10.24 5.23
CA ASN A 170 -22.62 -10.78 5.06
C ASN A 170 -23.64 -9.64 5.18
N ILE A 171 -24.35 -9.34 4.10
CA ILE A 171 -25.38 -8.30 4.06
C ILE A 171 -26.76 -8.95 4.16
N LEU A 172 -27.51 -8.66 5.21
CA LEU A 172 -28.84 -9.16 5.44
C LEU A 172 -29.90 -8.35 4.68
N PRO A 173 -30.94 -8.98 4.12
CA PRO A 173 -32.08 -8.26 3.58
C PRO A 173 -32.82 -7.51 4.69
N ILE A 174 -33.46 -6.39 4.35
CA ILE A 174 -34.46 -5.78 5.23
C ILE A 174 -35.76 -6.57 5.03
N GLU A 175 -36.17 -7.33 6.03
CA GLU A 175 -37.48 -7.97 6.03
C GLU A 175 -38.57 -6.93 6.31
N VAL A 176 -39.40 -6.63 5.31
CA VAL A 176 -40.61 -5.83 5.51
C VAL A 176 -41.77 -6.81 5.72
N SER A 177 -42.17 -7.02 6.97
CA SER A 177 -43.41 -7.73 7.26
C SER A 177 -44.59 -6.80 7.00
N ALA A 178 -45.30 -7.02 5.89
CA ALA A 178 -46.62 -6.46 5.72
C ALA A 178 -47.62 -7.34 6.48
N GLU A 179 -48.06 -6.91 7.67
CA GLU A 179 -49.27 -7.49 8.25
C GLU A 179 -50.44 -7.14 7.34
N LEU A 180 -51.01 -8.17 6.71
CA LEU A 180 -52.27 -8.05 5.99
C LEU A 180 -53.33 -7.74 7.04
N VAL A 181 -53.67 -6.45 7.21
CA VAL A 181 -54.90 -6.06 7.89
C VAL A 181 -56.03 -6.53 6.99
N THR A 182 -56.51 -7.76 7.21
CA THR A 182 -57.71 -8.26 6.55
C THR A 182 -58.84 -7.30 6.86
N ALA A 183 -59.51 -6.77 5.84
CA ALA A 183 -60.72 -5.98 6.01
C ALA A 183 -61.72 -6.81 6.85
N PRO A 184 -62.51 -6.18 7.76
CA PRO A 184 -63.51 -6.90 8.51
C PRO A 184 -64.45 -7.64 7.55
N GLU A 185 -64.71 -8.92 7.86
CA GLU A 185 -65.61 -9.79 7.09
C GLU A 185 -66.94 -9.07 6.82
N GLU A 186 -67.35 -9.09 5.55
CA GLU A 186 -68.69 -8.78 5.01
C GLU A 186 -69.59 -7.86 5.86
N ILE A 187 -69.82 -6.63 5.38
CA ILE A 187 -71.09 -5.95 5.67
C ILE A 187 -72.20 -6.79 5.03
N LYS A 188 -72.92 -7.58 5.83
CA LYS A 188 -74.15 -8.24 5.38
C LYS A 188 -75.16 -7.18 4.96
N LEU A 189 -75.36 -7.04 3.65
CA LEU A 189 -76.44 -6.25 3.06
C LEU A 189 -77.77 -6.97 3.37
N GLY A 190 -78.70 -6.29 4.05
CA GLY A 190 -80.08 -6.78 4.20
C GLY A 190 -80.61 -6.99 5.62
N LYS A 191 -80.36 -6.09 6.57
CA LYS A 191 -81.34 -5.90 7.66
C LYS A 191 -82.37 -4.87 7.22
N GLU A 192 -83.59 -5.33 7.00
CA GLU A 192 -84.78 -4.49 6.88
C GLU A 192 -84.86 -3.53 8.08
N VAL A 193 -85.18 -2.27 7.78
CA VAL A 193 -85.71 -1.32 8.76
C VAL A 193 -87.21 -1.61 8.82
N GLU A 194 -87.74 -1.95 10.00
CA GLU A 194 -89.16 -2.28 10.18
C GLU A 194 -90.06 -1.06 9.90
N PHE A 195 -91.00 -1.30 8.98
CA PHE A 195 -92.22 -0.61 8.48
C PHE A 195 -92.40 0.91 8.68
#